data_AF-T0IZJ5-F1
#
_entry.id   AF-T0IZJ5-F1
#
_cell.length_a   1.000
_cell.length_b   1.000
_cell.length_c   1.000
_cell.angle_alpha   90.00
_cell.angle_beta   90.00
_cell.angle_gamma   90.00
#
_symmetry.space_group_name_H-M   'P 1'
#
loop_
_entity.id
_entity.type
_entity.pdbx_description
1 polymer ?
#
loop_
_entity_poly.entity_id
_entity_poly.type
_entity_poly.pdbx_seq_one_letter_code
_entity_poly.pdbx_strand_id
1 'polypeptide(L)'
;MDLPDKAADGTYLTPNRGMQGQQALWHVRMALNVAALSCHGQGEQALIQYNRMLKIHVIPLKQANDAIEALYQGRYTSNFLEARERLNTTVYNFFALPPVQPAFCAQSVAVLTIINGMTAQQLLAYAPQALHDLEKPFQDFYEAYADYLRRLEEWRRRFGATVTLLGPDPNQSEPAPPPPPEAPLPDLPLNIPSTPPVAPSQTITPPQ
;
A
#
# COMPACT_ATOMS: atom_id res chain seq x y z
N MET A 1 9.58 12.23 -8.21
CA MET A 1 8.26 12.11 -7.56
C MET A 1 7.70 13.51 -7.46
N ASP A 2 6.44 13.70 -7.80
CA ASP A 2 5.78 14.98 -7.59
C ASP A 2 5.22 15.06 -6.17
N LEU A 3 5.34 16.23 -5.54
CA LEU A 3 4.77 16.47 -4.22
C LEU A 3 3.25 16.65 -4.34
N PRO A 4 2.45 16.10 -3.41
CA PRO A 4 1.03 16.43 -3.34
C PRO A 4 0.81 17.92 -3.08
N ASP A 5 -0.36 18.43 -3.46
CA ASP A 5 -0.77 19.79 -3.11
C ASP A 5 -0.95 19.95 -1.60
N LYS A 6 -0.78 21.17 -1.07
CA LYS A 6 -1.09 21.47 0.33
C LYS A 6 -2.55 21.88 0.52
N ALA A 7 -3.11 21.49 1.66
CA ALA A 7 -4.38 21.98 2.19
C ALA A 7 -4.27 23.43 2.67
N ALA A 8 -5.43 24.03 2.97
CA ALA A 8 -5.48 25.36 3.57
C ALA A 8 -4.78 25.45 4.94
N ASP A 9 -4.70 24.34 5.67
CA ASP A 9 -3.99 24.23 6.95
C ASP A 9 -2.48 23.94 6.80
N GLY A 10 -1.97 23.82 5.57
CA GLY A 10 -0.56 23.57 5.28
C GLY A 10 -0.15 22.10 5.24
N THR A 11 -1.05 21.15 5.53
CA THR A 11 -0.77 19.71 5.40
C THR A 11 -0.81 19.26 3.95
N TYR A 12 -0.01 18.27 3.56
CA TYR A 12 -0.08 17.67 2.23
C TYR A 12 -1.37 16.87 2.06
N LEU A 13 -1.96 16.97 0.88
CA LEU A 13 -3.13 16.20 0.48
C LEU A 13 -2.85 14.72 0.47
N THR A 14 -3.73 13.95 1.10
CA THR A 14 -3.70 12.49 1.10
C THR A 14 -5.03 11.92 0.62
N PRO A 15 -5.06 10.64 0.20
CA PRO A 15 -6.30 9.93 -0.09
C PRO A 15 -7.27 9.83 1.10
N ASN A 16 -6.81 10.15 2.32
CA ASN A 16 -7.57 10.02 3.55
C ASN A 16 -8.15 11.35 4.05
N ARG A 17 -8.05 12.44 3.26
CA ARG A 17 -8.55 13.77 3.66
C ARG A 17 -10.02 13.70 4.07
N GLY A 18 -10.30 14.18 5.28
CA GLY A 18 -11.66 14.34 5.80
C GLY A 18 -12.37 13.02 6.15
N MET A 19 -11.64 11.89 6.18
CA MET A 19 -12.22 10.60 6.56
C MET A 19 -12.57 10.60 8.06
N GLN A 20 -13.78 10.13 8.37
CA GLN A 20 -14.29 10.06 9.74
C GLN A 20 -15.04 8.74 9.97
N GLY A 21 -15.30 8.42 11.24
CA GLY A 21 -16.11 7.27 11.64
C GLY A 21 -15.70 5.97 10.94
N GLN A 22 -16.67 5.31 10.31
CA GLN A 22 -16.45 4.02 9.63
C GLN A 22 -15.48 4.11 8.44
N GLN A 23 -15.45 5.25 7.73
CA GLN A 23 -14.50 5.45 6.62
C GLN A 23 -13.07 5.53 7.14
N ALA A 24 -12.84 6.30 8.21
CA ALA A 24 -11.54 6.37 8.86
C ALA A 24 -11.10 5.00 9.37
N LEU A 25 -12.00 4.25 10.03
CA LEU A 25 -11.69 2.92 10.54
C LEU A 25 -11.32 1.93 9.42
N TRP A 26 -12.00 2.00 8.28
CA TRP A 26 -11.65 1.20 7.11
C TRP A 26 -10.23 1.53 6.61
N HIS A 27 -9.89 2.81 6.50
CA HIS A 27 -8.57 3.24 6.03
C HIS A 27 -7.46 2.90 7.04
N VAL A 28 -7.74 2.98 8.35
CA VAL A 28 -6.83 2.48 9.41
C VAL A 28 -6.56 0.98 9.22
N ARG A 29 -7.60 0.17 8.99
CA ARG A 29 -7.41 -1.26 8.71
C ARG A 29 -6.51 -1.49 7.49
N MET A 30 -6.71 -0.73 6.42
CA MET A 30 -5.90 -0.84 5.20
C MET A 30 -4.43 -0.48 5.44
N ALA A 31 -4.17 0.64 6.12
CA ALA A 31 -2.81 1.05 6.50
C ALA A 31 -2.12 -0.05 7.33
N LEU A 32 -2.79 -0.56 8.35
CA LEU A 32 -2.24 -1.59 9.23
C LEU A 32 -2.08 -2.94 8.52
N ASN A 33 -2.86 -3.21 7.46
CA ASN A 33 -2.62 -4.36 6.58
C ASN A 33 -1.33 -4.19 5.77
N VAL A 34 -1.06 -3.02 5.21
CA VAL A 34 0.22 -2.73 4.55
C VAL A 34 1.36 -2.94 5.54
N ALA A 35 1.24 -2.40 6.76
CA ALA A 35 2.26 -2.59 7.79
C ALA A 35 2.48 -4.08 8.12
N ALA A 36 1.41 -4.89 8.23
CA ALA A 36 1.53 -6.32 8.46
C ALA A 36 2.23 -7.08 7.32
N LEU A 37 2.23 -6.55 6.10
CA LEU A 37 2.90 -7.14 4.93
C LEU A 37 4.32 -6.63 4.72
N SER A 38 4.59 -5.37 5.03
CA SER A 38 5.84 -4.68 4.67
C SER A 38 6.82 -4.51 5.83
N CYS A 39 6.33 -4.56 7.07
CA CYS A 39 7.16 -4.27 8.25
C CYS A 39 7.78 -5.53 8.84
N HIS A 40 8.89 -5.94 8.24
CA HIS A 40 9.74 -7.02 8.76
C HIS A 40 10.70 -6.48 9.82
N GLY A 41 10.90 -7.21 10.92
CA GLY A 41 11.71 -6.74 12.04
C GLY A 41 11.75 -7.71 13.22
N GLN A 42 12.29 -7.28 14.36
CA GLN A 42 12.46 -8.14 15.54
C GLN A 42 11.10 -8.69 16.03
N GLY A 43 10.81 -9.93 15.65
CA GLY A 43 9.63 -10.68 16.07
C GLY A 43 8.34 -10.36 15.32
N GLU A 44 8.38 -9.80 14.11
CA GLU A 44 7.18 -9.60 13.26
C GLU A 44 6.02 -8.88 13.98
N GLN A 45 6.36 -7.87 14.81
CA GLN A 45 5.41 -7.23 15.72
C GLN A 45 4.18 -6.66 15.00
N ALA A 46 4.35 -6.03 13.84
CA ALA A 46 3.24 -5.51 13.06
C ALA A 46 2.25 -6.61 12.67
N LEU A 47 2.74 -7.74 12.15
CA LEU A 47 1.91 -8.89 11.77
C LEU A 47 1.20 -9.51 12.98
N ILE A 48 1.92 -9.74 14.08
CA ILE A 48 1.34 -10.33 15.31
C ILE A 48 0.23 -9.45 15.86
N GLN A 49 0.49 -8.15 16.01
CA GLN A 49 -0.47 -7.22 16.57
C GLN A 49 -1.66 -6.95 15.64
N TYR A 50 -1.44 -6.93 14.32
CA TYR A 50 -2.51 -6.82 13.33
C TYR A 50 -3.45 -8.03 13.39
N ASN A 51 -2.90 -9.25 13.44
CA ASN A 51 -3.71 -10.46 13.59
C ASN A 51 -4.50 -10.49 14.90
N ARG A 52 -3.97 -9.91 15.99
CA ARG A 52 -4.71 -9.72 17.24
C ARG A 52 -5.86 -8.72 17.08
N MET A 53 -5.61 -7.58 16.43
CA MET A 53 -6.64 -6.57 16.15
C MET A 53 -7.81 -7.18 15.37
N LEU A 54 -7.51 -7.95 14.32
CA LEU A 54 -8.55 -8.62 13.51
C LEU A 54 -9.45 -9.53 14.35
N LYS A 55 -8.90 -10.21 15.36
CA LYS A 55 -9.65 -11.12 16.25
C LYS A 55 -10.52 -10.35 17.25
N ILE A 56 -9.96 -9.34 17.90
CA ILE A 56 -10.66 -8.58 18.96
C ILE A 56 -11.74 -7.67 18.37
N HIS A 57 -11.48 -7.11 17.19
CA HIS A 57 -12.30 -6.06 16.58
C HIS A 57 -13.08 -6.53 15.35
N VAL A 58 -13.38 -7.83 15.24
CA VAL A 58 -14.08 -8.41 14.08
C VAL A 58 -15.41 -7.71 13.77
N ILE A 59 -16.18 -7.36 14.80
CA ILE A 59 -17.49 -6.69 14.64
C ILE A 59 -17.34 -5.27 14.09
N PRO A 60 -16.62 -4.33 14.75
CA PRO A 60 -16.49 -2.98 14.22
C PRO A 60 -15.79 -2.94 12.86
N LEU A 61 -14.84 -3.84 12.58
CA LEU A 61 -14.19 -3.92 11.26
C LEU A 61 -15.16 -4.39 10.16
N LYS A 62 -16.05 -5.34 10.46
CA LYS A 62 -17.11 -5.74 9.53
C LYS A 62 -18.06 -4.58 9.26
N GLN A 63 -18.50 -3.88 10.31
CA GLN A 63 -19.38 -2.71 10.19
C GLN A 63 -18.75 -1.60 9.35
N ALA A 64 -17.44 -1.37 9.48
CA ALA A 64 -16.71 -0.43 8.65
C ALA A 64 -16.75 -0.82 7.17
N ASN A 65 -16.45 -2.09 6.86
CA ASN A 65 -16.52 -2.61 5.49
C ASN A 65 -17.92 -2.47 4.88
N ASP A 66 -18.96 -2.88 5.62
CA ASP A 66 -20.35 -2.81 5.16
C ASP A 66 -20.78 -1.35 4.90
N ALA A 67 -20.33 -0.41 5.74
CA ALA A 67 -20.62 1.01 5.56
C ALA A 67 -19.94 1.61 4.31
N ILE A 68 -18.70 1.20 4.00
CA ILE A 68 -18.03 1.60 2.75
C ILE A 68 -18.78 1.04 1.55
N GLU A 69 -19.15 -0.23 1.58
CA GLU A 69 -19.91 -0.84 0.49
C GLU A 69 -21.23 -0.11 0.23
N ALA A 70 -22.00 0.17 1.28
CA ALA A 70 -23.24 0.93 1.18
C ALA A 70 -23.02 2.37 0.64
N LEU A 71 -21.96 3.05 1.09
CA LEU A 71 -21.60 4.38 0.60
C LEU A 71 -21.34 4.37 -0.92
N TYR A 72 -20.61 3.36 -1.41
CA TYR A 72 -20.29 3.24 -2.83
C TYR A 72 -21.49 2.82 -3.67
N GLN A 73 -22.30 1.86 -3.21
CA GLN A 73 -23.55 1.49 -3.87
C GLN A 73 -24.53 2.66 -3.98
N GLY A 74 -24.57 3.54 -2.96
CA GLY A 74 -25.41 4.74 -2.99
C GLY A 74 -24.90 5.85 -3.92
N ARG A 75 -23.58 5.91 -4.16
CA ARG A 75 -22.94 6.96 -5.00
C ARG A 75 -22.81 6.57 -6.47
N TYR A 76 -22.71 5.29 -6.77
CA TYR A 76 -22.43 4.77 -8.10
C TYR A 76 -23.49 3.74 -8.49
N THR A 77 -24.02 3.84 -9.71
CA THR A 77 -25.11 2.97 -10.17
C THR A 77 -24.61 1.56 -10.55
N SER A 78 -23.94 1.41 -11.68
CA SER A 78 -23.47 0.11 -12.20
C SER A 78 -22.00 -0.19 -11.88
N ASN A 79 -21.19 0.83 -11.59
CA ASN A 79 -19.73 0.71 -11.50
C ASN A 79 -19.20 0.90 -10.07
N PHE A 80 -20.06 0.69 -9.05
CA PHE A 80 -19.68 0.93 -7.65
C PHE A 80 -18.48 0.09 -7.21
N LEU A 81 -18.38 -1.15 -7.70
CA LEU A 81 -17.28 -2.05 -7.38
C LEU A 81 -15.96 -1.51 -7.92
N GLU A 82 -15.90 -1.13 -9.20
CA GLU A 82 -14.70 -0.54 -9.81
C GLU A 82 -14.28 0.74 -9.08
N ALA A 83 -15.24 1.61 -8.77
CA ALA A 83 -14.97 2.85 -8.04
C ALA A 83 -14.41 2.59 -6.63
N ARG A 84 -14.93 1.58 -5.93
CA ARG A 84 -14.45 1.15 -4.61
C ARG A 84 -13.03 0.60 -4.70
N GLU A 85 -12.78 -0.30 -5.64
CA GLU A 85 -11.46 -0.90 -5.80
C GLU A 85 -10.41 0.14 -6.20
N ARG A 86 -10.74 1.11 -7.05
CA ARG A 86 -9.83 2.22 -7.39
C ARG A 86 -9.45 3.05 -6.16
N LEU A 87 -10.42 3.38 -5.28
CA LEU A 87 -10.10 4.07 -4.03
C LEU A 87 -9.21 3.18 -3.15
N ASN A 88 -9.56 1.90 -3.00
CA ASN A 88 -8.80 0.99 -2.16
C ASN A 88 -7.35 0.89 -2.63
N THR A 89 -7.12 0.70 -3.93
CA THR A 89 -5.78 0.69 -4.52
C THR A 89 -5.03 2.00 -4.27
N THR A 90 -5.71 3.14 -4.34
CA THR A 90 -5.09 4.45 -4.06
C THR A 90 -4.58 4.54 -2.62
N VAL A 91 -5.39 4.11 -1.65
CA VAL A 91 -5.02 4.12 -0.22
C VAL A 91 -3.90 3.11 0.07
N TYR A 92 -3.97 1.90 -0.49
CA TYR A 92 -2.89 0.91 -0.34
C TYR A 92 -1.57 1.41 -0.91
N ASN A 93 -1.59 1.98 -2.13
CA ASN A 93 -0.40 2.53 -2.77
C ASN A 93 0.20 3.69 -1.98
N PHE A 94 -0.65 4.54 -1.39
CA PHE A 94 -0.21 5.61 -0.50
C PHE A 94 0.58 5.05 0.68
N PHE A 95 0.01 4.11 1.44
CA PHE A 95 0.69 3.53 2.61
C PHE A 95 1.89 2.64 2.25
N ALA A 96 2.01 2.22 0.99
CA ALA A 96 3.11 1.40 0.48
C ALA A 96 4.33 2.20 0.01
N LEU A 97 4.38 3.52 0.24
CA LEU A 97 5.49 4.36 -0.23
C LEU A 97 6.85 3.92 0.34
N PRO A 98 7.79 3.39 -0.48
CA PRO A 98 9.03 2.78 0.02
C PRO A 98 9.91 3.66 0.91
N PRO A 99 10.20 4.95 0.57
CA PRO A 99 11.07 5.78 1.40
C PRO A 99 10.49 6.10 2.78
N VAL A 100 9.19 5.89 3.00
CA VAL A 100 8.50 6.18 4.28
C VAL A 100 8.41 4.95 5.17
N GLN A 101 8.57 3.74 4.62
CA GLN A 101 8.33 2.46 5.32
C GLN A 101 9.00 2.37 6.70
N PRO A 102 10.29 2.73 6.90
CA PRO A 102 10.90 2.60 8.23
C PRO A 102 10.15 3.36 9.34
N ALA A 103 9.77 4.62 9.07
CA ALA A 103 9.03 5.45 10.01
C ALA A 103 7.56 5.00 10.14
N PHE A 104 6.94 4.61 9.02
CA PHE A 104 5.59 4.07 9.00
C PHE A 104 5.45 2.78 9.81
N CYS A 105 6.44 1.89 9.74
CA CYS A 105 6.45 0.64 10.49
C CYS A 105 6.50 0.87 12.00
N ALA A 106 7.37 1.77 12.46
CA ALA A 106 7.44 2.13 13.87
C ALA A 106 6.11 2.73 14.38
N GLN A 107 5.53 3.65 13.60
CA GLN A 107 4.25 4.28 13.92
C GLN A 107 3.08 3.27 13.93
N SER A 108 3.07 2.34 12.98
CA SER A 108 2.02 1.30 12.89
C SER A 108 2.02 0.37 14.10
N VAL A 109 3.19 -0.03 14.61
CA VAL A 109 3.29 -0.84 15.83
C VAL A 109 2.77 -0.06 17.04
N ALA A 110 3.06 1.23 17.15
CA ALA A 110 2.54 2.07 18.23
C ALA A 110 1.00 2.17 18.18
N VAL A 111 0.44 2.43 16.99
CA VAL A 111 -1.02 2.52 16.79
C VAL A 111 -1.71 1.19 17.05
N LEU A 112 -1.14 0.07 16.58
CA LEU A 112 -1.65 -1.28 16.87
C LEU A 112 -1.64 -1.59 18.37
N THR A 113 -0.62 -1.14 19.10
CA THR A 113 -0.51 -1.36 20.55
C THR A 113 -1.68 -0.67 21.27
N ILE A 114 -2.01 0.56 20.86
CA ILE A 114 -3.14 1.32 21.40
C ILE A 114 -4.47 0.63 21.05
N ILE A 115 -4.70 0.34 19.76
CA ILE A 115 -5.96 -0.26 19.27
C ILE A 115 -6.27 -1.61 19.94
N ASN A 116 -5.24 -2.43 20.18
CA ASN A 116 -5.43 -3.74 20.82
C ASN A 116 -5.86 -3.67 22.30
N GLY A 117 -5.78 -2.50 22.93
CA GLY A 117 -6.28 -2.24 24.28
C GLY A 117 -7.67 -1.59 24.34
N MET A 118 -8.28 -1.28 23.18
CA MET A 118 -9.55 -0.54 23.12
C MET A 118 -10.78 -1.45 23.10
N THR A 119 -11.92 -0.90 23.51
CA THR A 119 -13.25 -1.43 23.18
C THR A 119 -13.63 -1.09 21.74
N ALA A 120 -14.68 -1.72 21.21
CA ALA A 120 -15.19 -1.41 19.87
C ALA A 120 -15.61 0.06 19.71
N GLN A 121 -16.25 0.63 20.73
CA GLN A 121 -16.69 2.03 20.75
C GLN A 121 -15.49 2.97 20.77
N GLN A 122 -14.47 2.66 21.58
CA GLN A 122 -13.23 3.44 21.63
C GLN A 122 -12.49 3.40 20.31
N LEU A 123 -12.40 2.23 19.67
CA LEU A 123 -11.77 2.07 18.35
C LEU A 123 -12.44 2.97 17.30
N LEU A 124 -13.76 2.95 17.20
CA LEU A 124 -14.48 3.77 16.22
C LEU A 124 -14.27 5.28 16.48
N ALA A 125 -14.27 5.70 17.74
CA ALA A 125 -14.01 7.10 18.12
C ALA A 125 -12.55 7.52 17.86
N TYR A 126 -11.60 6.60 18.03
CA TYR A 126 -10.17 6.84 17.84
C TYR A 126 -9.73 6.82 16.36
N ALA A 127 -10.49 6.18 15.48
CA ALA A 127 -10.09 5.94 14.09
C ALA A 127 -9.59 7.19 13.32
N PRO A 128 -10.19 8.39 13.44
CA PRO A 128 -9.65 9.59 12.78
C PRO A 128 -8.27 9.99 13.30
N GLN A 129 -8.04 9.89 14.61
CA GLN A 129 -6.72 10.17 15.20
C GLN A 129 -5.70 9.10 14.81
N ALA A 130 -6.09 7.82 14.85
CA ALA A 130 -5.23 6.73 14.40
C ALA A 130 -4.78 6.93 12.94
N LEU A 131 -5.70 7.39 12.08
CA LEU A 131 -5.40 7.67 10.68
C LEU A 131 -4.41 8.84 10.55
N HIS A 132 -4.66 9.95 11.26
CA HIS A 132 -3.72 11.07 11.33
C HIS A 132 -2.32 10.60 11.74
N ASP A 133 -2.23 9.79 12.80
CA ASP A 133 -0.95 9.30 13.32
C ASP A 133 -0.23 8.41 12.28
N LEU A 134 -0.97 7.53 11.59
CA LEU A 134 -0.43 6.66 10.54
C LEU A 134 0.04 7.46 9.31
N GLU A 135 -0.54 8.64 9.05
CA GLU A 135 -0.17 9.53 7.95
C GLU A 135 1.01 10.44 8.27
N LYS A 136 1.30 10.67 9.55
CA LYS A 136 2.38 11.57 9.97
C LYS A 136 3.74 11.26 9.33
N PRO A 137 4.21 10.00 9.23
CA PRO A 137 5.46 9.67 8.54
C PRO A 137 5.50 10.13 7.08
N PHE A 138 4.35 10.15 6.40
CA PHE A 138 4.24 10.59 5.01
C PHE A 138 4.30 12.11 4.92
N GLN A 139 3.61 12.81 5.83
CA GLN A 139 3.68 14.27 5.93
C GLN A 139 5.12 14.75 6.20
N ASP A 140 5.81 14.11 7.15
CA ASP A 140 7.19 14.41 7.50
C ASP A 140 8.13 14.16 6.31
N PHE A 141 7.91 13.07 5.57
CA PHE A 141 8.67 12.78 4.35
C PHE A 141 8.45 13.84 3.25
N TYR A 142 7.20 14.23 3.00
CA TYR A 142 6.90 15.25 1.98
C TYR A 142 7.53 16.59 2.33
N GLU A 143 7.52 16.98 3.60
CA GLU A 143 8.17 18.22 4.04
C GLU A 143 9.69 18.15 3.88
N ALA A 144 10.31 17.03 4.26
CA ALA A 144 11.75 16.81 4.05
C ALA A 144 12.12 16.80 2.56
N TYR A 145 11.27 16.23 1.70
CA TYR A 145 11.49 16.18 0.27
C TYR A 145 11.34 17.56 -0.38
N ALA A 146 10.37 18.36 0.05
CA ALA A 146 10.24 19.76 -0.37
C ALA A 146 11.48 20.58 -0.02
N ASP A 147 12.01 20.42 1.20
CA ASP A 147 13.23 21.08 1.63
C ASP A 147 14.45 20.65 0.80
N TYR A 148 14.55 19.35 0.50
CA TYR A 148 15.57 18.81 -0.39
C TYR A 148 15.52 19.47 -1.78
N LEU A 149 14.35 19.54 -2.41
CA LEU A 149 14.19 20.14 -3.74
C LEU A 149 14.58 21.62 -3.76
N ARG A 150 14.20 22.37 -2.72
CA ARG A 150 14.61 23.78 -2.54
C ARG A 150 16.13 23.93 -2.46
N ARG A 151 16.79 23.11 -1.62
CA ARG A 151 18.26 23.13 -1.47
C ARG A 151 18.97 22.70 -2.75
N LEU A 152 18.42 21.72 -3.47
CA LEU A 152 18.95 21.27 -4.75
C LEU A 152 18.95 22.41 -5.77
N GLU A 153 17.87 23.17 -5.83
CA GLU A 153 17.76 24.34 -6.72
C GLU A 153 18.74 25.45 -6.32
N GLU A 154 18.88 25.75 -5.03
CA GLU A 154 19.88 26.70 -4.54
C GLU A 154 21.31 26.27 -4.91
N TRP A 155 21.62 24.99 -4.78
CA TRP A 155 22.91 24.44 -5.18
C TRP A 155 23.12 24.55 -6.69
N ARG A 156 22.12 24.20 -7.50
CA ARG A 156 22.18 24.31 -8.97
C ARG A 156 22.41 25.74 -9.43
N ARG A 157 21.80 26.74 -8.79
CA ARG A 157 22.06 28.16 -9.12
C ARG A 157 23.48 28.60 -8.80
N ARG A 158 24.07 28.08 -7.73
CA ARG A 158 25.42 28.46 -7.27
C ARG A 158 26.53 27.75 -8.05
N PHE A 159 26.32 26.48 -8.42
CA PHE A 159 27.38 25.61 -8.92
C PHE A 159 27.04 24.90 -10.24
N GLY A 160 25.80 24.95 -10.71
CA GLY A 160 25.33 24.16 -11.86
C GLY A 160 25.99 24.49 -13.20
N ALA A 161 26.56 25.70 -13.35
CA ALA A 161 27.35 26.06 -14.53
C ALA A 161 28.83 25.62 -14.44
N THR A 162 29.32 25.34 -13.24
CA THR A 162 30.75 25.10 -12.95
C THR A 162 31.04 23.62 -12.65
N VAL A 163 30.00 22.82 -12.40
CA VAL A 163 30.11 21.39 -12.12
C VAL A 163 29.78 20.60 -13.38
N THR A 164 30.80 20.16 -14.11
CA THR A 164 30.65 19.01 -15.01
C THR A 164 30.51 17.78 -14.13
N LEU A 165 29.31 17.21 -14.05
CA LEU A 165 29.12 15.91 -13.43
C LEU A 165 29.91 14.89 -14.26
N LEU A 166 31.05 14.43 -13.74
CA LEU A 166 31.72 13.22 -14.22
C LEU A 166 30.90 12.01 -13.75
N GLY A 167 29.69 11.89 -14.28
CA GLY A 167 28.86 10.69 -14.25
C GLY A 167 28.71 10.16 -15.68
N PRO A 168 28.23 8.92 -15.87
CA PRO A 168 27.91 8.43 -17.20
C PRO A 168 26.97 9.44 -17.88
N ASP A 169 27.30 9.82 -19.10
CA ASP A 169 26.48 10.72 -19.91
C ASP A 169 25.05 10.14 -19.97
N PRO A 170 23.99 10.88 -19.59
CA PRO A 170 22.62 10.38 -19.64
C PRO A 170 22.16 10.04 -21.08
N ASN A 171 22.89 10.46 -22.11
CA ASN A 171 22.71 10.05 -23.50
C ASN A 171 23.64 8.91 -23.94
N GLN A 172 24.54 8.44 -23.08
CA GLN A 172 25.26 7.18 -23.28
C GLN A 172 24.55 6.07 -22.54
N SER A 173 23.70 5.35 -23.26
CA SER A 173 23.37 3.98 -22.88
C SER A 173 24.66 3.17 -22.86
N GLU A 174 25.04 2.67 -21.69
CA GLU A 174 26.06 1.62 -21.60
C GLU A 174 25.60 0.46 -22.49
N PRO A 175 26.44 -0.04 -23.43
CA PRO A 175 26.06 -1.18 -24.24
C PRO A 175 25.68 -2.32 -23.30
N ALA A 176 24.52 -2.93 -23.55
CA ALA A 176 24.03 -4.02 -22.72
C ALA A 176 25.15 -5.04 -22.50
N PRO A 177 25.39 -5.50 -21.26
CA PRO A 177 26.36 -6.56 -21.02
C PRO A 177 26.00 -7.74 -21.93
N PRO A 178 26.99 -8.40 -22.54
CA PRO A 178 26.72 -9.57 -23.37
C PRO A 178 25.89 -10.57 -22.55
N PRO A 179 24.92 -11.25 -23.18
CA PRO A 179 24.16 -12.26 -22.48
C PRO A 179 25.13 -13.25 -21.82
N PRO A 180 24.85 -13.71 -20.58
CA PRO A 180 25.68 -14.74 -19.96
C PRO A 180 25.77 -15.93 -20.92
N PRO A 181 26.93 -16.62 -21.00
CA PRO A 181 27.06 -17.80 -21.84
C PRO A 181 25.93 -18.76 -21.46
N GLU A 182 25.20 -19.20 -22.49
CA GLU A 182 24.10 -20.13 -22.36
C GLU A 182 24.57 -21.35 -21.57
N ALA A 183 24.10 -21.47 -20.33
CA ALA A 183 24.36 -22.66 -19.55
C ALA A 183 23.78 -23.84 -20.34
N PRO A 184 24.54 -24.93 -20.55
CA PRO A 184 24.00 -26.07 -21.28
C PRO A 184 22.72 -26.53 -20.58
N LEU A 185 21.63 -26.59 -21.33
CA LEU A 185 20.39 -27.22 -20.89
C LEU A 185 20.74 -28.65 -20.45
N PRO A 186 20.38 -29.09 -19.23
CA PRO A 186 20.44 -30.50 -18.91
C PRO A 186 19.47 -31.24 -19.85
N ASP A 187 19.98 -32.26 -20.57
CA ASP A 187 19.17 -33.21 -21.34
C ASP A 187 18.22 -33.94 -20.39
N LEU A 188 17.02 -33.38 -20.22
CA LEU A 188 15.90 -34.08 -19.62
C LEU A 188 15.07 -34.67 -20.75
N PRO A 189 14.99 -36.01 -20.89
CA PRO A 189 14.16 -36.61 -21.92
C PRO A 189 12.67 -36.32 -21.63
N LEU A 190 12.06 -35.49 -22.47
CA LEU A 190 10.62 -35.27 -22.51
C LEU A 190 9.95 -36.51 -23.12
N ASN A 191 9.63 -37.49 -22.30
CA ASN A 191 8.74 -38.58 -22.70
C ASN A 191 7.28 -38.14 -22.48
N ILE A 192 6.71 -37.45 -23.47
CA ILE A 192 5.28 -37.06 -23.47
C ILE A 192 4.54 -38.03 -24.41
N PRO A 193 3.65 -38.90 -23.92
CA PRO A 193 2.84 -39.76 -24.77
C PRO A 193 1.84 -38.94 -25.61
N SER A 194 1.77 -39.22 -26.92
CA SER A 194 1.05 -38.45 -27.93
C SER A 194 -0.47 -38.69 -28.00
N THR A 195 -1.12 -39.09 -26.92
CA THR A 195 -2.58 -39.33 -26.91
C THR A 195 -3.30 -38.39 -25.96
N PRO A 196 -4.22 -37.53 -26.44
CA PRO A 196 -5.03 -36.70 -25.57
C PRO A 196 -6.04 -37.56 -24.79
N PRO A 197 -6.25 -37.32 -23.49
CA PRO A 197 -7.30 -38.00 -22.73
C PRO A 197 -8.68 -37.52 -23.19
N VAL A 198 -9.56 -38.47 -23.52
CA VAL A 198 -10.96 -38.24 -23.87
C VAL A 198 -11.75 -37.84 -22.62
N ALA A 199 -12.47 -36.72 -22.68
CA ALA A 199 -13.35 -36.27 -21.60
C ALA A 199 -14.59 -37.19 -21.46
N PRO A 200 -14.97 -37.62 -20.25
CA PRO A 200 -16.17 -38.43 -20.06
C PRO A 200 -17.45 -37.57 -20.14
N SER A 201 -18.37 -37.99 -21.00
CA SER A 201 -19.72 -37.44 -21.15
C SER A 201 -20.52 -37.57 -19.85
N GLN A 202 -21.08 -36.45 -19.36
CA GLN A 202 -22.06 -36.47 -18.28
C GLN A 202 -23.44 -36.82 -18.84
N THR A 203 -23.85 -38.07 -18.71
CA THR A 203 -25.23 -38.50 -18.97
C THR A 203 -26.05 -38.30 -17.69
N ILE A 204 -26.98 -37.35 -17.73
CA ILE A 204 -27.97 -37.09 -16.69
C ILE A 204 -28.96 -38.25 -16.64
N THR A 205 -29.23 -38.81 -15.46
CA THR A 205 -30.33 -39.78 -15.23
C THR A 205 -31.35 -39.17 -14.27
N PRO A 206 -32.68 -39.23 -14.55
CA PRO A 206 -33.73 -38.64 -13.72
C PRO A 206 -34.11 -39.54 -12.51
N PRO A 207 -34.93 -39.04 -11.55
CA PRO A 207 -34.94 -39.50 -10.17
C PRO A 207 -35.90 -40.69 -9.90
N GLN A 208 -35.63 -41.41 -8.81
CA GLN A 208 -36.62 -42.14 -8.01
C GLN A 208 -36.44 -41.80 -6.53
#